data_AF-A0A6M7WU89-F1
#
_entry.id   AF-A0A6M7WU89-F1
#
_cell.length_a   1.000
_cell.length_b   1.000
_cell.length_c   1.000
_cell.angle_alpha   90.00
_cell.angle_beta   90.00
_cell.angle_gamma   90.00
#
_symmetry.space_group_name_H-M   'P 1'
#
loop_
_entity.id
_entity.type
_entity.pdbx_description
1 polymer ?
#
loop_
_entity_poly.entity_id
_entity_poly.type
_entity_poly.pdbx_seq_one_letter_code
_entity_poly.pdbx_strand_id
1 'polypeptide(L)'
;MLMRSRYGLALIAVRDDEMAASANGIDVFRVKISAFAGSAFIAGSLYTYYIFHVGPDSVFDLDWMLLPLMMTVVGGTGTLLGPILGAFVMYAVFDLARIVVPDYHPVISGLTIILAMLFLPNGLMRSFGGGVRVV
;
A
#
# COMPACT_ATOMS: atom_id res chain seq x y z
N MET A 1 -3.09 19.97 -1.93
CA MET A 1 -4.29 20.57 -2.56
C MET A 1 -5.45 19.56 -2.72
N LEU A 2 -5.20 18.31 -3.11
CA LEU A 2 -6.24 17.25 -3.19
C LEU A 2 -6.98 16.99 -1.86
N MET A 3 -6.27 16.97 -0.74
CA MET A 3 -6.87 16.73 0.58
C MET A 3 -7.87 17.79 1.04
N ARG A 4 -7.76 19.02 0.52
CA ARG A 4 -8.70 20.12 0.84
C ARG A 4 -9.88 20.19 -0.13
N SER A 5 -9.92 19.33 -1.15
CA SER A 5 -11.04 19.26 -2.08
C SER A 5 -12.23 18.51 -1.46
N ARG A 6 -13.45 18.72 -2.01
CA ARG A 6 -14.66 18.00 -1.56
C ARG A 6 -14.48 16.48 -1.59
N TYR A 7 -13.77 15.95 -2.59
CA TYR A 7 -13.45 14.53 -2.69
C TYR A 7 -12.46 14.08 -1.61
N GLY A 8 -11.43 14.88 -1.33
CA GLY A 8 -10.47 14.59 -0.25
C GLY A 8 -11.13 14.55 1.12
N LEU A 9 -12.02 15.50 1.41
CA LEU A 9 -12.80 15.53 2.65
C LEU A 9 -13.77 14.35 2.76
N ALA A 10 -14.40 13.94 1.65
CA ALA A 10 -15.25 12.75 1.63
C ALA A 10 -14.46 11.47 1.91
N LEU A 11 -13.23 11.35 1.39
CA LEU A 11 -12.35 10.22 1.68
C LEU A 11 -11.94 10.17 3.15
N ILE A 12 -11.62 11.32 3.77
CA ILE A 12 -11.29 11.40 5.19
C ILE A 12 -12.50 11.04 6.05
N ALA A 13 -13.69 11.58 5.73
CA ALA A 13 -14.91 11.27 6.46
C ALA A 13 -15.25 9.77 6.42
N VAL A 14 -15.15 9.14 5.23
CA VAL A 14 -15.37 7.69 5.07
C VAL A 14 -14.29 6.87 5.81
N ARG A 15 -13.05 7.35 5.88
CA ARG A 15 -11.96 6.69 6.62
C ARG A 15 -12.17 6.74 8.13
N ASP A 16 -12.71 7.84 8.64
CA ASP A 16 -12.88 8.05 10.08
C ASP A 16 -14.12 7.32 10.62
N ASP A 17 -15.29 7.50 10.00
CA ASP A 17 -16.52 6.77 10.34
C ASP A 17 -17.49 6.71 9.14
N GLU A 18 -17.67 5.50 8.59
CA GLU A 18 -18.56 5.24 7.46
C GLU A 18 -20.04 5.51 7.77
N MET A 19 -20.48 5.19 8.98
CA MET A 19 -21.86 5.42 9.39
C MET A 19 -22.13 6.91 9.53
N ALA A 20 -21.21 7.66 10.14
CA ALA A 20 -21.31 9.12 10.23
C ALA A 20 -21.25 9.77 8.84
N ALA A 21 -20.38 9.32 7.94
CA ALA A 21 -20.28 9.84 6.58
C ALA A 21 -21.58 9.64 5.78
N SER A 22 -22.17 8.44 5.86
CA SER A 22 -23.44 8.15 5.18
C SER A 22 -24.61 8.95 5.74
N ALA A 23 -24.67 9.18 7.06
CA ALA A 23 -25.66 10.04 7.70
C ALA A 23 -25.57 11.51 7.26
N ASN A 24 -24.37 11.97 6.86
CA ASN A 24 -24.14 13.31 6.31
C ASN A 24 -24.36 13.39 4.78
N GLY A 25 -24.96 12.36 4.17
CA GLY A 25 -25.30 12.34 2.74
C GLY A 25 -24.13 12.01 1.82
N ILE A 26 -23.02 11.47 2.34
CA ILE A 26 -21.90 10.98 1.53
C ILE A 26 -22.21 9.55 1.07
N ASP A 27 -22.19 9.31 -0.24
CA ASP A 27 -22.29 7.96 -0.79
C ASP A 27 -20.96 7.21 -0.60
N VAL A 28 -20.88 6.47 0.52
CA VAL A 28 -19.71 5.69 0.92
C VAL A 28 -19.27 4.71 -0.16
N PHE A 29 -20.24 4.09 -0.86
CA PHE A 29 -19.97 3.11 -1.90
C PHE A 29 -19.25 3.76 -3.10
N ARG A 30 -19.76 4.89 -3.59
CA ARG A 30 -19.11 5.62 -4.69
C ARG A 30 -17.72 6.13 -4.31
N VAL A 31 -17.54 6.61 -3.08
CA VAL A 31 -16.24 7.09 -2.60
C VAL A 31 -15.23 5.94 -2.55
N LYS A 32 -15.60 4.77 -2.03
CA LYS A 32 -14.72 3.60 -1.99
C LYS A 32 -14.38 3.08 -3.38
N ILE A 33 -15.37 2.94 -4.26
CA ILE A 33 -15.14 2.46 -5.64
C ILE A 33 -14.25 3.43 -6.43
N SER A 34 -14.47 4.74 -6.32
CA SER A 34 -13.64 5.71 -7.03
C SER A 34 -12.20 5.75 -6.50
N ALA A 35 -12.00 5.62 -5.19
CA ALA A 35 -10.67 5.49 -4.60
C ALA A 35 -9.95 4.20 -5.06
N PHE A 36 -10.67 3.07 -5.05
CA PHE A 36 -10.14 1.79 -5.50
C PHE A 36 -9.82 1.81 -7.00
N ALA A 37 -10.75 2.26 -7.84
CA ALA A 37 -10.56 2.31 -9.29
C ALA A 37 -9.43 3.28 -9.66
N GLY A 38 -9.35 4.45 -9.01
CA GLY A 38 -8.29 5.42 -9.25
C GLY A 38 -6.90 4.89 -8.86
N SER A 39 -6.79 4.26 -7.70
CA SER A 39 -5.52 3.65 -7.25
C SER A 39 -5.11 2.46 -8.12
N ALA A 40 -6.05 1.57 -8.45
CA ALA A 40 -5.81 0.44 -9.34
C ALA A 40 -5.41 0.88 -10.76
N PHE A 41 -6.04 1.94 -11.30
CA PHE A 41 -5.69 2.48 -12.61
C PHE A 41 -4.26 3.04 -12.63
N ILE A 42 -3.88 3.83 -11.62
CA ILE A 42 -2.53 4.40 -11.53
C ILE A 42 -1.49 3.30 -11.35
N ALA A 43 -1.69 2.39 -10.39
CA ALA A 43 -0.74 1.31 -10.11
C ALA A 43 -0.63 0.33 -11.29
N GLY A 44 -1.77 -0.09 -11.85
CA GLY A 44 -1.83 -1.05 -12.95
C GLY A 44 -1.26 -0.51 -14.25
N SER A 45 -1.55 0.75 -14.62
CA SER A 45 -0.99 1.37 -15.83
C SER A 45 0.53 1.54 -15.73
N LEU A 46 1.03 1.97 -14.57
CA LEU A 46 2.46 2.15 -14.35
C LEU A 46 3.20 0.80 -14.35
N TYR A 47 2.63 -0.23 -13.74
CA TYR A 47 3.21 -1.57 -13.74
C TYR A 47 3.22 -2.20 -15.13
N THR A 48 2.10 -2.10 -15.87
CA THR A 48 2.02 -2.62 -17.24
C THR A 48 3.06 -1.97 -18.15
N TYR A 49 3.28 -0.66 -17.99
CA TYR A 49 4.34 0.06 -18.68
C TYR A 49 5.74 -0.44 -18.30
N TYR A 50 5.97 -0.80 -17.03
CA TYR A 50 7.26 -1.30 -16.55
C TYR A 50 7.61 -2.69 -17.10
N ILE A 51 6.65 -3.62 -17.11
CA ILE A 51 6.92 -5.02 -17.49
C ILE A 51 6.91 -5.27 -19.00
N PHE A 52 6.32 -4.38 -19.80
CA PHE A 52 6.13 -4.49 -21.26
C PHE A 52 5.44 -5.78 -21.76
N HIS A 53 5.07 -6.69 -20.87
CA HIS A 53 4.45 -7.98 -21.14
C HIS A 53 3.45 -8.34 -20.04
N VAL A 54 2.19 -8.56 -20.42
CA VAL A 54 1.10 -8.91 -19.50
C VAL A 54 0.76 -10.38 -19.70
N GLY A 55 1.10 -11.21 -18.71
CA GLY A 55 0.76 -12.63 -18.66
C GLY A 55 -0.01 -12.97 -17.38
N PRO A 56 -0.84 -14.03 -17.37
CA PRO A 56 -1.57 -14.43 -16.17
C PRO A 56 -0.61 -14.73 -15.00
N ASP A 57 0.55 -15.32 -15.29
CA ASP A 57 1.56 -15.62 -14.29
C ASP A 57 2.20 -14.36 -13.66
N SER A 58 2.30 -13.25 -14.39
CA SER A 58 2.94 -12.02 -13.90
C SER A 58 2.00 -11.06 -13.16
N VAL A 59 0.69 -11.23 -13.33
CA VAL A 59 -0.34 -10.35 -12.75
C VAL A 59 -1.06 -11.00 -11.57
N PHE A 60 -1.21 -12.33 -11.58
CA PHE A 60 -1.86 -13.09 -10.50
C PHE A 60 -0.88 -13.76 -9.54
N ASP A 61 0.39 -13.39 -9.59
CA ASP A 61 1.39 -13.89 -8.67
C ASP A 61 1.10 -13.42 -7.23
N LEU A 62 1.23 -14.34 -6.27
CA LEU A 62 0.98 -14.06 -4.85
C LEU A 62 1.95 -13.01 -4.30
N ASP A 63 3.22 -13.04 -4.73
CA ASP A 63 4.20 -12.05 -4.32
C ASP A 63 3.76 -10.65 -4.79
N TRP A 64 3.15 -10.55 -5.96
CA TRP A 64 2.70 -9.26 -6.50
C TRP A 64 1.47 -8.70 -5.80
N MET A 65 0.61 -9.57 -5.26
CA MET A 65 -0.52 -9.16 -4.42
C MET A 65 -0.08 -8.71 -3.03
N LEU A 66 0.92 -9.40 -2.45
CA LEU A 66 1.36 -9.15 -1.08
C LEU A 66 2.35 -7.99 -1.00
N LEU A 67 3.27 -7.83 -1.95
CA LEU A 67 4.33 -6.84 -1.88
C LEU A 67 3.83 -5.40 -1.64
N PRO A 68 2.81 -4.87 -2.36
CA PRO A 68 2.30 -3.52 -2.12
C PRO A 68 1.67 -3.36 -0.73
N LEU A 69 0.98 -4.40 -0.24
CA LEU A 69 0.45 -4.44 1.12
C LEU A 69 1.59 -4.34 2.14
N MET A 70 2.69 -5.05 1.91
CA MET A 70 3.85 -5.01 2.78
C MET A 70 4.54 -3.67 2.79
N MET A 71 4.75 -3.07 1.61
CA MET A 71 5.35 -1.75 1.49
C MET A 71 4.53 -0.70 2.27
N THR A 72 3.20 -0.78 2.22
CA THR A 72 2.31 0.14 2.95
C THR A 72 2.27 -0.13 4.45
N VAL A 73 2.24 -1.38 4.89
CA VAL A 73 2.23 -1.76 6.32
C VAL A 73 3.57 -1.47 6.99
N VAL A 74 4.68 -1.89 6.37
CA VAL A 74 6.04 -1.66 6.89
C VAL A 74 6.41 -0.18 6.82
N GLY A 75 5.97 0.53 5.78
CA GLY A 75 6.11 1.97 5.67
C GLY A 75 5.28 2.75 6.70
N GLY A 76 4.10 2.24 7.03
CA GLY A 76 3.11 2.85 7.91
C GLY A 76 1.97 3.53 7.15
N THR A 77 0.73 3.36 7.61
CA THR A 77 -0.50 3.83 6.94
C THR A 77 -0.85 5.30 7.22
N GLY A 78 -0.13 5.97 8.12
CA GLY A 78 -0.46 7.32 8.60
C GLY A 78 0.07 8.49 7.76
N THR A 79 0.92 8.23 6.76
CA THR A 79 1.52 9.27 5.90
C THR A 79 1.64 8.80 4.46
N LEU A 80 1.70 9.74 3.50
CA LEU A 80 2.07 9.41 2.11
C LEU A 80 3.54 8.97 1.97
N LEU A 81 4.43 9.44 2.86
CA LEU A 81 5.87 9.12 2.79
C LEU A 81 6.20 7.74 3.35
N GLY A 82 5.39 7.22 4.29
CA GLY A 82 5.56 5.90 4.86
C GLY A 82 5.64 4.80 3.80
N PRO A 83 4.62 4.63 2.95
CA PRO A 83 4.62 3.62 1.89
C PRO A 83 5.77 3.74 0.89
N ILE A 84 6.26 4.96 0.62
CA ILE A 84 7.40 5.18 -0.29
C ILE A 84 8.69 4.64 0.33
N LEU A 85 8.95 4.94 1.60
CA LEU A 85 10.10 4.39 2.33
C LEU A 85 9.98 2.87 2.49
N GLY A 86 8.79 2.39 2.84
CA GLY A 86 8.50 0.95 2.92
C GLY A 86 8.71 0.24 1.58
N ALA A 87 8.38 0.89 0.47
CA ALA A 87 8.64 0.40 -0.88
C ALA A 87 10.13 0.24 -1.16
N PHE A 88 10.94 1.26 -0.89
CA PHE A 88 12.39 1.16 -1.08
C PHE A 88 13.02 0.04 -0.25
N VAL A 89 12.67 -0.04 1.03
CA VAL A 89 13.25 -1.04 1.94
C VAL A 89 12.80 -2.45 1.57
N MET A 90 11.50 -2.69 1.40
CA MET A 90 11.00 -4.02 1.06
C MET A 90 11.45 -4.46 -0.34
N TYR A 91 11.50 -3.56 -1.31
CA TYR A 91 12.01 -3.89 -2.64
C TYR A 91 13.47 -4.35 -2.56
N ALA A 92 14.33 -3.63 -1.83
CA ALA A 92 15.72 -4.02 -1.66
C ALA A 92 15.87 -5.39 -0.98
N VAL A 93 15.03 -5.70 0.03
CA VAL A 93 15.04 -7.00 0.73
C VAL A 93 14.58 -8.12 -0.18
N PHE A 94 13.47 -7.93 -0.91
CA PHE A 94 12.92 -8.92 -1.83
C PHE A 94 13.86 -9.19 -3.02
N ASP A 95 14.46 -8.14 -3.59
CA ASP A 95 15.42 -8.28 -4.68
C ASP A 95 16.67 -9.06 -4.24
N LEU A 96 17.20 -8.77 -3.04
CA LEU A 96 18.28 -9.58 -2.46
C LEU A 96 17.88 -11.04 -2.25
N ALA A 97 16.66 -11.29 -1.75
CA ALA A 97 16.17 -12.64 -1.52
C ALA A 97 16.04 -13.43 -2.82
N ARG A 98 15.59 -12.77 -3.92
CA ARG A 98 15.55 -13.37 -5.26
C ARG A 98 16.91 -13.79 -5.78
N ILE A 99 17.94 -12.97 -5.56
CA ILE A 99 19.30 -13.22 -6.06
C ILE A 99 19.97 -14.38 -5.31
N VAL A 100 19.75 -14.48 -3.99
CA VAL A 100 20.45 -15.45 -3.14
C VAL A 100 19.77 -16.82 -3.14
N VAL A 101 18.43 -16.88 -3.19
CA VAL A 101 17.68 -18.16 -3.10
C VAL A 101 16.42 -18.17 -4.00
N PRO A 102 16.56 -18.45 -5.31
CA PRO A 102 15.45 -18.39 -6.27
C PRO A 102 14.27 -19.34 -5.96
N ASP A 103 14.55 -20.59 -5.56
CA ASP A 103 13.53 -21.63 -5.38
C ASP A 103 12.71 -21.48 -4.09
N TYR A 104 13.24 -20.79 -3.08
CA TYR A 104 12.56 -20.58 -1.78
C TYR A 104 12.07 -19.14 -1.60
N HIS A 105 12.11 -18.32 -2.65
CA HIS A 105 11.67 -16.93 -2.62
C HIS A 105 10.29 -16.73 -1.97
N PRO A 106 9.22 -17.52 -2.29
CA PRO A 106 7.89 -17.32 -1.72
C PRO A 106 7.82 -17.58 -0.20
N VAL A 107 8.66 -18.48 0.31
CA VAL A 107 8.72 -18.82 1.74
C VAL A 107 9.49 -17.75 2.50
N ILE A 108 10.59 -17.28 1.92
CA ILE A 108 11.43 -16.22 2.51
C ILE A 108 10.69 -14.88 2.49
N SER A 109 9.97 -14.57 1.41
CA SER A 109 9.10 -13.41 1.33
C SER A 109 8.04 -13.48 2.44
N GLY A 110 7.27 -14.57 2.52
CA GLY A 110 6.29 -14.79 3.59
C GLY A 110 6.85 -14.70 5.01
N LEU A 111 8.06 -15.23 5.25
CA LEU A 111 8.71 -15.13 6.56
C LEU A 111 9.15 -13.70 6.87
N THR A 112 9.70 -12.99 5.88
CA THR A 112 10.07 -11.57 5.99
C THR A 112 8.85 -10.73 6.33
N ILE A 113 7.68 -11.08 5.79
CA ILE A 113 6.41 -10.45 6.11
C ILE A 113 6.07 -10.59 7.60
N ILE A 114 6.11 -11.82 8.11
CA ILE A 114 5.81 -12.11 9.52
C ILE A 114 6.79 -11.36 10.43
N LEU A 115 8.08 -11.39 10.10
CA LEU A 115 9.11 -10.68 10.87
C LEU A 115 8.91 -9.17 10.83
N ALA A 116 8.61 -8.60 9.66
CA ALA A 116 8.38 -7.16 9.53
C ALA A 116 7.14 -6.70 10.32
N MET A 117 6.06 -7.50 10.33
CA MET A 117 4.89 -7.24 11.19
C MET A 117 5.21 -7.36 12.68
N LEU A 118 6.07 -8.32 13.07
CA LEU A 118 6.43 -8.56 14.46
C LEU A 118 7.36 -7.45 15.02
N PHE A 119 8.36 -7.04 14.24
CA PHE A 119 9.39 -6.09 14.68
C PHE A 119 9.03 -4.63 14.38
N LEU A 120 8.16 -4.36 13.40
CA LEU A 120 7.72 -3.00 13.04
C LEU A 120 6.19 -2.87 13.00
N PRO A 121 5.46 -3.19 14.09
CA PRO A 121 4.00 -3.14 14.14
C PRO A 121 3.41 -1.72 13.93
N ASN A 122 4.27 -0.71 14.01
CA ASN A 122 3.91 0.71 13.90
C ASN A 122 4.41 1.38 12.60
N GLY A 123 5.14 0.65 11.75
CA GLY A 123 5.80 1.15 10.55
C GLY A 123 7.07 1.96 10.82
N LEU A 124 7.96 2.00 9.82
CA LEU A 124 9.27 2.69 9.86
C LEU A 124 9.14 4.18 10.20
N MET A 125 8.07 4.83 9.73
CA MET A 125 7.85 6.27 9.93
C MET A 125 7.60 6.63 11.41
N ARG A 126 7.05 5.73 12.23
CA ARG A 126 6.85 5.98 13.68
C ARG A 126 8.14 5.89 14.48
N SER A 127 9.13 5.12 14.00
CA SER A 127 10.43 4.94 14.68
C SER A 127 11.35 6.16 14.50
N PHE A 128 11.24 6.88 13.38
CA PHE A 128 12.12 8.02 13.06
C PHE A 128 11.69 9.39 13.62
N GLY A 129 10.57 9.47 14.34
CA GLY A 129 10.17 10.70 15.06
C GLY A 129 9.60 11.79 14.15
N GLY A 130 8.52 12.42 14.61
CA GLY A 130 7.89 13.57 13.96
C GLY A 130 6.58 13.21 13.27
N GLY A 131 5.51 13.21 14.06
CA GLY A 131 4.15 13.03 13.58
C GLY A 131 3.76 14.12 12.58
N VAL A 132 3.86 13.81 11.29
CA VAL A 132 3.01 14.48 10.30
C VAL A 132 1.76 13.61 10.21
N ARG A 133 0.81 13.83 11.13
CA ARG A 133 -0.55 13.31 10.96
C ARG A 133 -1.12 13.99 9.74
N VAL A 134 -1.20 13.26 8.64
CA VAL A 134 -1.98 13.66 7.49
C VAL A 134 -3.44 13.38 7.87
N VAL A 135 -4.00 14.36 8.61
CA VAL A 135 -5.42 14.44 9.02
C VAL A 135 -6.30 14.15 7.83
#